data_AF-D2UZ15-F1
#
_entry.id   AF-D2UZ15-F1
#
_cell.length_a   1.000
_cell.length_b   1.000
_cell.length_c   1.000
_cell.angle_alpha   90.00
_cell.angle_beta   90.00
_cell.angle_gamma   90.00
#
_symmetry.space_group_name_H-M   'P 1'
#
loop_
_entity.id
_entity.type
_entity.pdbx_description
1 polymer ?
#
loop_
_entity_poly.entity_id
_entity_poly.type
_entity_poly.pdbx_seq_one_letter_code
_entity_poly.pdbx_strand_id
1 'polypeptide(L)'
;MFSSSTLIFDTSKKGILSLYRTVLKEGNKFPKEIQRTFVKQKASTMFRKDVPPQELEDAFRLALTHIDNIRAQVETHRKLYADDRLSPEDLERIRKEELERESQRYRDEEKQGWDN
;
A
#
# COMPACT_ATOMS: atom_id res chain seq x y z
N MET A 1 -25.33 -7.68 13.68
CA MET A 1 -24.41 -8.05 14.77
C MET A 1 -23.05 -8.33 14.14
N PHE A 2 -22.11 -7.39 14.21
CA PHE A 2 -20.76 -7.62 13.70
C PHE A 2 -20.00 -8.45 14.72
N SER A 3 -19.61 -9.66 14.33
CA SER A 3 -18.74 -10.52 15.13
C SER A 3 -17.43 -9.77 15.38
N SER A 4 -17.20 -9.35 16.62
CA SER A 4 -15.91 -8.85 17.08
C SER A 4 -14.91 -9.99 16.96
N SER A 5 -14.28 -10.11 15.79
CA SER A 5 -13.11 -10.95 15.61
C SER A 5 -12.01 -10.35 16.47
N THR A 6 -11.84 -10.89 17.67
CA THR A 6 -10.69 -10.57 18.53
C THR A 6 -9.45 -10.95 17.73
N LEU A 7 -8.76 -9.96 17.17
CA LEU A 7 -7.47 -10.15 16.53
C LEU A 7 -6.52 -10.71 17.60
N ILE A 8 -6.25 -12.01 17.52
CA ILE A 8 -5.31 -12.67 18.43
C ILE A 8 -3.91 -12.19 18.02
N PHE A 9 -3.33 -11.29 18.82
CA PHE A 9 -1.97 -10.83 18.62
C PHE A 9 -1.00 -11.94 19.07
N ASP A 10 -0.24 -12.50 18.13
CA ASP A 10 0.85 -13.42 18.46
C ASP A 10 2.07 -12.62 18.94
N THR A 11 2.08 -12.26 20.23
CA THR A 11 3.20 -11.56 20.87
C THR A 11 4.36 -12.50 21.23
N SER A 12 4.31 -13.77 20.81
CA SER A 12 5.44 -14.68 20.96
C SER A 12 6.63 -14.20 20.12
N LYS A 13 7.83 -14.69 20.47
CA LYS A 13 9.04 -14.44 19.67
C LYS A 13 8.85 -14.81 18.19
N LYS A 14 8.07 -15.84 17.88
CA LYS A 14 7.77 -16.24 16.50
C LYS A 14 6.87 -15.23 15.80
N GLY A 15 5.81 -14.77 16.47
CA GLY A 15 4.90 -13.76 15.94
C GLY A 15 5.58 -12.41 15.72
N ILE A 16 6.41 -11.96 16.66
CA ILE A 16 7.22 -10.74 16.53
C ILE A 16 8.19 -10.84 15.34
N LEU A 17 8.88 -11.98 15.18
CA LEU A 17 9.77 -12.21 14.02
C LEU A 17 8.99 -12.25 12.70
N SER A 18 7.79 -12.83 12.69
CA SER A 18 6.91 -12.85 11.52
C SER A 18 6.47 -11.43 11.14
N LEU A 19 6.11 -10.62 12.13
CA LEU A 19 5.75 -9.21 11.95
C LEU A 19 6.92 -8.39 11.40
N TYR A 20 8.12 -8.57 11.96
CA TYR A 20 9.34 -7.94 11.46
C TYR A 20 9.61 -8.29 9.99
N ARG A 21 9.50 -9.58 9.62
CA ARG A 21 9.64 -10.02 8.23
C ARG A 21 8.59 -9.40 7.32
N THR A 22 7.36 -9.24 7.79
CA THR A 22 6.28 -8.59 7.04
C THR A 22 6.61 -7.12 6.78
N VAL A 23 7.05 -6.37 7.80
CA VAL A 23 7.48 -4.97 7.63
C VAL A 23 8.58 -4.85 6.57
N LEU A 24 9.61 -5.70 6.63
CA LEU A 24 10.69 -5.70 5.64
C LEU A 24 10.20 -6.06 4.24
N LYS A 25 9.33 -7.07 4.12
CA LYS A 25 8.77 -7.52 2.84
C LYS A 25 7.96 -6.40 2.18
N GLU A 26 7.12 -5.70 2.95
CA GLU A 26 6.33 -4.57 2.45
C GLU A 26 7.21 -3.37 2.13
N GLY A 27 8.19 -3.05 2.98
CA GLY A 27 9.16 -1.97 2.76
C GLY A 27 10.01 -2.19 1.50
N ASN A 28 10.36 -3.42 1.17
CA ASN A 28 11.11 -3.72 -0.06
C ASN A 28 10.34 -3.42 -1.35
N LYS A 29 9.03 -3.19 -1.28
CA LYS A 29 8.21 -2.82 -2.44
C LYS A 29 8.33 -1.33 -2.82
N PHE A 30 8.96 -0.51 -1.99
CA PHE A 30 9.22 0.89 -2.35
C PHE A 30 10.10 0.99 -3.61
N PRO A 31 9.81 1.93 -4.53
CA PRO A 31 10.56 2.06 -5.77
C PRO A 31 11.97 2.62 -5.54
N LYS A 32 12.15 3.56 -4.59
CA LYS A 32 13.43 4.21 -4.32
C LYS A 32 14.24 3.46 -3.26
N GLU A 33 15.54 3.29 -3.49
CA GLU A 33 16.44 2.60 -2.57
C GLU A 33 16.51 3.29 -1.19
N ILE A 34 16.54 4.62 -1.17
CA ILE A 34 16.57 5.39 0.07
C ILE A 34 15.38 5.07 0.99
N GLN A 35 14.18 4.86 0.41
CA GLN A 35 12.99 4.50 1.16
C GLN A 35 13.08 3.07 1.70
N ARG A 36 13.55 2.12 0.88
CA ARG A 36 13.79 0.72 1.32
C ARG A 36 14.78 0.68 2.48
N THR A 37 15.89 1.40 2.38
CA THR A 37 16.93 1.49 3.40
C THR A 37 16.40 2.14 4.68
N PHE A 38 15.64 3.23 4.56
CA PHE A 38 15.01 3.89 5.69
C PHE A 38 14.06 2.97 6.46
N VAL A 39 13.17 2.25 5.76
CA VAL A 39 12.25 1.29 6.39
C VAL A 39 13.03 0.18 7.08
N LYS A 40 14.07 -0.37 6.43
CA LYS A 40 14.92 -1.40 7.02
C LYS A 40 15.59 -0.93 8.31
N GLN A 41 16.17 0.27 8.31
CA GLN A 41 16.81 0.85 9.50
C GLN A 41 15.80 1.09 10.61
N LYS A 42 14.66 1.72 10.32
CA LYS A 42 13.60 1.99 11.31
C LYS A 42 13.00 0.70 11.89
N ALA A 43 12.74 -0.31 11.06
CA ALA A 43 12.28 -1.61 11.51
C ALA A 43 13.32 -2.26 12.43
N SER A 44 14.59 -2.26 12.06
CA SER A 44 15.65 -2.79 12.91
C SER A 44 15.72 -2.09 14.27
N THR A 45 15.54 -0.77 14.33
CA THR A 45 15.54 -0.03 15.60
C THR A 45 14.30 -0.36 16.44
N MET A 46 13.12 -0.41 15.83
CA MET A 46 11.87 -0.66 16.53
C MET A 46 11.82 -2.07 17.15
N PHE A 47 12.22 -3.10 16.41
CA PHE A 47 12.15 -4.49 16.86
C PHE A 47 13.35 -4.94 17.72
N ARG A 48 14.39 -4.10 17.86
CA ARG A 48 15.49 -4.31 18.81
C ARG A 48 15.28 -3.62 20.14
N LYS A 49 14.33 -2.68 20.22
CA LYS A 49 14.00 -2.00 21.48
C LYS A 49 13.43 -3.04 22.44
N ASP A 50 13.94 -3.05 23.67
CA ASP A 50 13.34 -3.86 24.73
C ASP A 50 12.01 -3.21 25.13
N VAL A 51 10.92 -3.95 24.94
CA VAL A 51 9.56 -3.48 25.18
C VAL A 51 9.00 -4.27 26.37
N PRO A 52 8.53 -3.60 27.43
CA PRO A 52 7.94 -4.28 28.58
C PRO A 52 6.76 -5.16 28.15
N PRO A 53 6.54 -6.32 28.80
CA PRO A 53 5.43 -7.22 28.43
C PRO A 53 4.06 -6.54 28.37
N GLN A 54 3.79 -5.59 29.26
CA GLN A 54 2.54 -4.83 29.28
C GLN A 54 2.34 -3.91 28.06
N GLU A 55 3.42 -3.52 27.36
CA GLU A 55 3.39 -2.64 26.18
C GLU A 55 3.53 -3.41 24.86
N LEU A 56 3.76 -4.73 24.92
CA LEU A 56 4.00 -5.54 23.72
C LEU A 56 2.80 -5.54 22.77
N GLU A 57 1.57 -5.58 23.29
CA GLU A 57 0.38 -5.52 22.45
C GLU A 57 0.27 -4.19 21.70
N ASP A 58 0.51 -3.07 22.38
CA ASP A 58 0.45 -1.75 21.75
C ASP A 58 1.58 -1.54 20.76
N ALA A 59 2.79 -2.04 21.06
CA ALA A 59 3.89 -2.08 20.10
C ALA A 59 3.56 -2.95 18.88
N PHE A 60 2.86 -4.07 19.07
CA PHE A 60 2.42 -4.94 17.98
C PHE A 60 1.38 -4.24 17.10
N ARG A 61 0.38 -3.58 17.70
CA ARG A 61 -0.62 -2.77 16.99
C ARG A 61 0.04 -1.64 16.21
N LEU A 62 0.98 -0.93 16.81
CA LEU A 62 1.73 0.14 16.14
C LEU A 62 2.49 -0.39 14.92
N ALA A 63 3.12 -1.56 15.03
CA ALA A 63 3.81 -2.19 13.92
C ALA A 63 2.85 -2.62 12.78
N LEU A 64 1.64 -3.08 13.10
CA LEU A 64 0.60 -3.32 12.08
C LEU A 64 0.18 -2.03 11.37
N THR A 65 -0.04 -0.94 12.11
CA THR A 65 -0.32 0.39 11.52
C THR A 65 0.82 0.85 10.60
N HIS A 66 2.08 0.59 10.97
CA HIS A 66 3.20 0.89 10.10
C HIS A 66 3.20 0.06 8.81
N ILE A 67 2.79 -1.21 8.86
CA ILE A 67 2.62 -2.04 7.66
C ILE A 67 1.58 -1.43 6.73
N ASP A 68 0.43 -1.01 7.25
CA ASP A 68 -0.64 -0.43 6.43
C ASP A 68 -0.21 0.92 5.84
N ASN A 69 0.51 1.74 6.59
CA ASN A 69 1.10 2.98 6.08
C ASN A 69 2.12 2.72 4.97
N ILE A 70 3.00 1.72 5.13
CA ILE A 70 3.96 1.32 4.08
C ILE A 70 3.21 0.89 2.83
N ARG A 71 2.18 0.06 2.97
CA ARG A 71 1.36 -0.41 1.83
C ARG A 71 0.70 0.76 1.12
N ALA A 72 0.09 1.68 1.86
CA ALA A 72 -0.54 2.87 1.30
C ALA A 72 0.47 3.74 0.55
N GLN A 73 1.65 3.97 1.13
CA GLN A 73 2.70 4.76 0.47
C GLN A 73 3.26 4.07 -0.78
N VAL A 74 3.48 2.75 -0.75
CA VAL A 74 3.90 1.97 -1.92
C VAL A 74 2.84 2.05 -3.02
N GLU A 75 1.57 1.93 -2.69
CA GLU A 75 0.47 2.03 -3.64
C GLU A 75 0.34 3.43 -4.24
N THR A 76 0.42 4.48 -3.41
CA THR A 76 0.46 5.87 -3.88
C THR A 76 1.64 6.12 -4.82
N HIS A 77 2.83 5.60 -4.48
CA HIS A 77 3.98 5.67 -5.37
C HIS A 77 3.78 4.88 -6.67
N ARG A 78 3.10 3.73 -6.63
CA ARG A 78 2.77 3.01 -7.87
C ARG A 78 1.83 3.82 -8.75
N LYS A 79 0.82 4.48 -8.18
CA LYS A 79 -0.12 5.31 -8.94
C LYS A 79 0.54 6.57 -9.52
N LEU A 80 1.35 7.28 -8.71
CA LEU A 80 2.03 8.51 -9.15
C LEU A 80 3.12 8.26 -10.20
N TYR A 81 3.78 7.11 -10.15
CA TYR A 81 4.89 6.76 -11.04
C TYR A 81 4.55 5.59 -11.98
N ALA A 82 3.26 5.24 -12.12
CA ALA A 82 2.79 4.35 -13.17
C ALA A 82 3.07 4.97 -14.54
N ASP A 83 2.93 6.30 -14.65
CA ASP A 83 3.25 7.06 -15.86
C ASP A 83 4.75 7.07 -16.19
N ASP A 84 5.63 7.26 -15.19
CA ASP A 84 7.09 7.39 -15.43
C ASP A 84 7.79 6.08 -15.83
N ARG A 85 7.08 4.94 -15.83
CA ARG A 85 7.59 3.62 -16.26
C ARG A 85 7.09 3.20 -17.63
N LEU A 86 6.09 3.90 -18.15
CA LEU A 86 5.56 3.68 -19.48
C LEU A 86 6.50 4.37 -20.45
N SER A 87 6.82 3.72 -21.57
CA SER A 87 7.49 4.45 -22.64
C SER A 87 6.59 5.62 -23.08
N PRO A 88 7.14 6.67 -23.70
CA PRO A 88 6.31 7.72 -24.30
C PRO A 88 5.18 7.16 -25.19
N GLU A 89 5.42 6.02 -25.87
CA GLU A 89 4.42 5.34 -26.71
C GLU A 89 3.31 4.66 -25.88
N ASP A 90 3.63 4.09 -24.72
CA ASP A 90 2.64 3.49 -23.83
C ASP A 90 1.75 4.54 -23.17
N LEU A 91 2.32 5.70 -22.82
CA LEU A 91 1.58 6.88 -22.33
C LEU A 91 0.61 7.42 -23.39
N GLU A 92 1.07 7.52 -24.63
CA GLU A 92 0.26 7.96 -25.77
C GLU A 92 -0.93 7.01 -26.01
N ARG A 93 -0.68 5.69 -25.93
CA ARG A 93 -1.71 4.66 -26.07
C ARG A 93 -2.77 4.76 -24.98
N ILE A 94 -2.37 4.89 -23.72
CA ILE A 94 -3.30 5.00 -22.58
C ILE A 94 -4.15 6.27 -22.70
N ARG A 95 -3.54 7.41 -23.04
CA ARG A 95 -4.29 8.65 -23.31
C ARG A 95 -5.30 8.48 -24.43
N LYS A 96 -4.93 7.80 -25.51
CA LYS A 96 -5.81 7.55 -26.65
C LYS A 96 -6.98 6.64 -26.29
N GLU A 97 -6.74 5.59 -25.51
CA GLU A 97 -7.79 4.68 -25.02
C GLU A 97 -8.75 5.38 -24.05
N GLU A 98 -8.26 6.29 -23.19
CA GLU A 98 -9.12 7.11 -22.33
C GLU A 98 -9.97 8.10 -23.13
N LEU A 99 -9.39 8.77 -24.13
CA LEU A 99 -10.11 9.68 -25.04
C LEU A 99 -11.19 8.94 -25.84
N GLU A 100 -10.90 7.73 -26.32
CA GLU A 100 -11.89 6.90 -27.01
C GLU A 100 -13.02 6.48 -26.05
N ARG A 101 -12.71 6.04 -24.82
CA ARG A 101 -13.74 5.73 -23.81
C ARG A 101 -14.61 6.93 -23.47
N GLU A 102 -14.01 8.10 -23.31
CA GLU A 102 -14.74 9.32 -22.99
C GLU A 102 -15.62 9.77 -24.17
N SER A 103 -15.11 9.70 -25.40
CA SER A 103 -15.89 9.95 -26.62
C SER A 103 -17.03 8.94 -26.80
N GLN A 104 -16.82 7.68 -26.44
CA GLN A 104 -17.86 6.65 -26.48
C GLN A 104 -18.96 6.99 -25.46
N ARG A 105 -18.58 7.38 -24.24
CA ARG A 105 -19.53 7.82 -23.21
C ARG A 105 -20.37 9.00 -23.65
N TYR A 106 -19.77 10.04 -24.25
CA TYR A 106 -20.55 11.17 -24.78
C TYR A 106 -21.52 10.77 -25.89
N ARG A 107 -21.13 9.84 -26.77
CA ARG A 107 -22.03 9.31 -27.82
C ARG A 107 -23.18 8.49 -27.24
N ASP A 108 -22.93 7.74 -26.18
CA ASP A 108 -23.95 6.95 -25.48
C ASP A 108 -24.88 7.85 -24.65
N GLU A 109 -24.35 8.92 -24.03
CA GLU A 109 -25.12 9.96 -23.33
C GLU A 109 -25.98 10.80 -24.32
N GLU A 110 -25.46 11.16 -25.50
CA GLU A 110 -26.25 11.81 -26.56
C GLU A 110 -27.38 10.89 -27.06
N LYS A 111 -27.14 9.59 -27.24
CA LYS A 111 -28.18 8.65 -27.66
C LYS A 111 -29.32 8.53 -26.65
N GLN A 112 -29.06 8.73 -25.35
CA GLN A 112 -30.09 8.70 -24.32
C GLN A 112 -30.81 10.05 -24.12
N GLY A 113 -30.24 11.16 -24.59
CA GLY A 113 -30.78 12.51 -24.41
C GLY A 113 -31.81 12.97 -25.44
N TRP A 114 -31.97 12.26 -26.56
CA TRP A 114 -32.88 12.63 -27.67
C TRP A 114 -34.17 11.78 -27.77
N ASP A 115 -34.35 10.80 -26.88
CA ASP A 115 -35.52 9.91 -26.84
C ASP A 115 -36.56 10.29 -25.73
N ASN A 116 -36.53 11.54 -25.25
CA ASN A 116 -37.55 12.14 -24.36
C ASN A 116 -38.27 13.32 -25.01
#